data_AF-A0A7S2SYY5-F1
#
_entry.id   AF-A0A7S2SYY5-F1
#
_cell.length_a   1.000
_cell.length_b   1.000
_cell.length_c   1.000
_cell.angle_alpha   90.00
_cell.angle_beta   90.00
_cell.angle_gamma   90.00
#
_symmetry.space_group_name_H-M   'P 1'
#
loop_
_entity.id
_entity.type
_entity.pdbx_description
1 polymer ?
#
loop_
_entity_poly.entity_id
_entity_poly.type
_entity_poly.pdbx_seq_one_letter_code
_entity_poly.pdbx_strand_id
1 'polypeptide(L)'
;MAGVKTTPEIKEITKIERIGAHSHIRGLGLDDTLEARAVSQGMVGQKEARRAAGVILKMIQAGQIAGRAILLAGQPGTGKTAIAMGMAKALGEETPFAMMAASELFSLEMSKTEALTQAFRKAIGVRIKEETEIIEGEVVEIEIDRPATTGSAA
;
A
#
# COMPACT_ATOMS: atom_id res chain seq x y z
N MET A 1 -34.96 23.96 -4.26
CA MET A 1 -33.51 23.69 -4.28
C MET A 1 -33.34 22.18 -4.18
N ALA A 2 -32.87 21.55 -5.25
CA ALA A 2 -32.82 20.10 -5.36
C ALA A 2 -31.78 19.54 -4.38
N GLY A 3 -32.21 18.60 -3.54
CA GLY A 3 -31.34 17.94 -2.58
C GLY A 3 -30.21 17.21 -3.30
N VAL A 4 -28.98 17.57 -2.96
CA VAL A 4 -27.76 16.90 -3.40
C VAL A 4 -27.85 15.45 -2.91
N LYS A 5 -28.00 14.51 -3.85
CA LYS A 5 -27.86 13.09 -3.56
C LYS A 5 -26.36 12.78 -3.51
N THR A 6 -25.83 12.68 -2.31
CA THR A 6 -24.48 12.15 -2.07
C THR A 6 -24.51 10.64 -2.29
N THR A 7 -23.94 10.18 -3.41
CA THR A 7 -23.57 8.78 -3.57
C THR A 7 -22.51 8.48 -2.51
N PRO A 8 -22.67 7.45 -1.66
CA PRO A 8 -21.62 7.09 -0.73
C PRO A 8 -20.41 6.68 -1.54
N GLU A 9 -19.33 7.48 -1.45
CA GLU A 9 -18.02 7.02 -1.88
C GLU A 9 -17.78 5.69 -1.18
N ILE A 10 -17.61 4.63 -1.95
CA ILE A 10 -16.97 3.42 -1.46
C ILE A 10 -15.50 3.79 -1.30
N LYS A 11 -15.20 4.58 -0.27
CA LYS A 11 -13.93 4.39 0.42
C LYS A 11 -14.03 2.97 0.91
N GLU A 12 -13.42 2.04 0.17
CA GLU A 12 -13.00 0.79 0.77
C GLU A 12 -12.51 1.19 2.15
N ILE A 13 -13.12 0.62 3.19
CA ILE A 13 -12.62 0.68 4.54
C ILE A 13 -11.17 0.26 4.34
N THR A 14 -10.28 1.25 4.27
CA THR A 14 -8.85 1.05 4.17
C THR A 14 -8.65 0.29 5.45
N LYS A 15 -8.51 -1.03 5.33
CA LYS A 15 -8.39 -1.95 6.46
C LYS A 15 -7.45 -1.21 7.37
N ILE A 16 -7.97 -0.74 8.51
CA ILE A 16 -7.24 0.11 9.45
C ILE A 16 -5.84 -0.44 9.44
N GLU A 17 -4.86 0.29 8.90
CA GLU A 17 -3.49 -0.20 8.78
C GLU A 17 -2.98 -0.29 10.22
N ARG A 18 -3.39 -1.36 10.89
CA ARG A 18 -2.98 -1.70 12.24
C ARG A 18 -1.49 -1.89 12.10
N ILE A 19 -0.72 -1.00 12.74
CA ILE A 19 0.75 -0.89 12.71
C ILE A 19 1.36 -2.26 12.37
N GLY A 20 1.66 -2.47 11.08
CA GLY A 20 2.25 -3.71 10.61
C GLY A 20 3.73 -3.76 10.95
N ALA A 21 4.35 -4.95 10.92
CA ALA A 21 5.78 -5.12 11.18
C ALA A 21 6.70 -4.26 10.28
N HIS A 22 6.18 -3.77 9.15
CA HIS A 22 6.89 -2.96 8.16
C HIS A 22 6.31 -1.54 7.98
N SER A 23 5.44 -1.09 8.89
CA SER A 23 4.78 0.23 8.85
C SER A 23 5.75 1.42 8.95
N HIS A 24 6.94 1.21 9.51
CA HIS A 24 7.98 2.24 9.62
C HIS A 24 8.71 2.50 8.30
N ILE A 25 8.54 1.64 7.29
CA ILE A 25 9.24 1.73 6.01
C ILE A 25 8.50 2.70 5.10
N ARG A 26 9.18 3.78 4.72
CA ARG A 26 8.64 4.85 3.86
C ARG A 26 9.27 4.85 2.45
N GLY A 27 10.27 4.01 2.21
CA GLY A 27 10.96 3.91 0.93
C GLY A 27 12.26 3.13 1.02
N LEU A 28 13.06 3.15 -0.04
CA LEU A 28 14.34 2.44 -0.11
C LEU A 28 15.52 3.20 0.52
N GLY A 29 15.36 4.48 0.88
CA GLY A 29 16.39 5.31 1.52
C GLY A 29 17.67 5.48 0.71
N LEU A 30 17.53 5.62 -0.61
CA LEU A 30 18.61 5.87 -1.55
C LEU A 30 18.81 7.37 -1.74
N ASP A 31 20.01 7.77 -2.14
CA ASP A 31 20.27 9.11 -2.66
C ASP A 31 20.12 9.16 -4.19
N ASP A 32 20.43 10.32 -4.77
CA ASP A 32 20.29 10.58 -6.21
C ASP A 32 21.25 9.75 -7.07
N THR A 33 22.34 9.24 -6.48
CA THR A 33 23.32 8.36 -7.14
C THR A 33 22.98 6.87 -6.96
N LEU A 34 21.80 6.55 -6.41
CA LEU A 34 21.32 5.20 -6.09
C LEU A 34 22.13 4.49 -5.00
N GLU A 35 22.87 5.22 -4.18
CA GLU A 35 23.58 4.66 -3.04
C GLU A 35 22.70 4.62 -1.80
N ALA A 36 22.74 3.47 -1.12
CA ALA A 36 21.94 3.27 0.09
C ALA A 36 22.60 3.93 1.30
N ARG A 37 21.92 4.93 1.86
CA ARG A 37 22.32 5.54 3.14
C ARG A 37 22.25 4.51 4.26
N ALA A 38 23.14 4.64 5.23
CA ALA A 38 23.26 3.71 6.35
C ALA A 38 21.93 3.51 7.10
N VAL A 39 21.21 4.61 7.35
CA VAL A 39 19.86 4.66 7.92
C VAL A 39 19.08 5.73 7.17
N SER A 40 17.96 5.36 6.53
CA SER A 40 17.08 6.33 5.86
C SER A 40 15.72 5.71 5.51
N GLN A 41 14.65 6.50 5.54
CA GLN A 41 13.27 6.09 5.17
C GLN A 41 12.77 4.82 5.88
N GLY A 42 13.21 4.59 7.12
CA GLY A 42 12.87 3.39 7.90
C GLY A 42 13.69 2.15 7.54
N MET A 43 14.61 2.23 6.57
CA MET A 43 15.50 1.15 6.18
C MET A 43 16.88 1.31 6.83
N VAL A 44 17.45 0.19 7.28
CA VAL A 44 18.79 0.09 7.88
C VAL A 44 19.55 -1.06 7.22
N GLY A 45 20.83 -0.83 6.88
CA GLY A 45 21.67 -1.87 6.28
C GLY A 45 21.20 -2.30 4.89
N GLN A 46 21.48 -3.56 4.53
CA GLN A 46 21.17 -4.18 3.22
C GLN A 46 21.49 -3.29 2.01
N LYS A 47 22.68 -2.65 2.03
CA LYS A 47 23.05 -1.61 1.06
C LYS A 47 23.02 -2.11 -0.39
N GLU A 48 23.60 -3.27 -0.64
CA GLU A 48 23.64 -3.87 -1.99
C GLU A 48 22.24 -4.22 -2.50
N ALA A 49 21.42 -4.86 -1.66
CA ALA A 49 20.05 -5.21 -2.04
C ALA A 49 19.16 -3.98 -2.25
N ARG A 50 19.33 -2.93 -1.44
CA ARG A 50 18.62 -1.64 -1.62
C ARG A 50 19.06 -0.93 -2.89
N ARG A 51 20.37 -0.91 -3.19
CA ARG A 51 20.91 -0.37 -4.45
C ARG A 51 20.34 -1.11 -5.66
N ALA A 52 20.37 -2.46 -5.63
CA ALA A 52 19.79 -3.29 -6.69
C ALA A 52 18.28 -3.02 -6.87
N ALA A 53 17.53 -2.94 -5.77
CA ALA A 53 16.11 -2.57 -5.79
C ALA A 53 15.89 -1.18 -6.39
N GLY A 54 16.77 -0.21 -6.12
CA GLY A 54 16.74 1.13 -6.71
C GLY A 54 16.96 1.14 -8.22
N VAL A 55 17.90 0.35 -8.72
CA VAL A 55 18.13 0.19 -10.17
C VAL A 55 16.88 -0.40 -10.83
N ILE A 56 16.29 -1.43 -10.22
CA ILE A 56 15.05 -2.03 -10.73
C ILE A 56 13.89 -1.01 -10.72
N LEU A 57 13.75 -0.23 -9.64
CA LEU A 57 12.76 0.83 -9.54
C LEU A 57 12.89 1.84 -10.70
N LYS A 58 14.13 2.26 -11.02
CA LYS A 58 14.38 3.17 -12.16
C LYS A 58 14.05 2.53 -13.50
N MET A 59 14.36 1.24 -13.69
CA MET A 59 13.98 0.52 -14.91
C MET A 59 12.46 0.39 -15.08
N ILE A 60 11.73 0.22 -13.98
CA ILE A 60 10.26 0.22 -13.97
C ILE A 60 9.72 1.61 -14.33
N GLN A 61 10.21 2.67 -13.68
CA GLN A 61 9.80 4.06 -13.95
C GLN A 61 10.10 4.49 -15.39
N ALA A 62 11.20 4.00 -15.97
CA ALA A 62 11.57 4.26 -17.36
C ALA A 62 10.81 3.39 -18.38
N GLY A 63 9.98 2.44 -17.92
CA GLY A 63 9.23 1.52 -18.80
C GLY A 63 10.10 0.54 -19.58
N GLN A 64 11.36 0.33 -19.18
CA GLN A 64 12.32 -0.55 -19.88
C GLN A 64 12.10 -2.03 -19.57
N ILE A 65 11.29 -2.35 -18.55
CA ILE A 65 10.96 -3.70 -18.14
C ILE A 65 9.45 -3.86 -18.06
N ALA A 66 8.93 -4.88 -18.77
CA ALA A 66 7.56 -5.36 -18.64
C ALA A 66 7.56 -6.90 -18.55
N GLY A 67 6.62 -7.46 -17.79
CA GLY A 67 6.42 -8.92 -17.70
C GLY A 67 7.56 -9.72 -17.03
N ARG A 68 8.42 -9.07 -16.22
CA ARG A 68 9.50 -9.76 -15.48
C ARG A 68 9.18 -9.86 -14.00
N ALA A 69 9.46 -11.02 -13.41
CA ALA A 69 9.37 -11.23 -11.97
C ALA A 69 10.71 -10.94 -11.29
N ILE A 70 10.67 -10.45 -10.05
CA ILE A 70 11.84 -10.20 -9.21
C ILE A 70 11.82 -11.22 -8.08
N LEU A 71 12.92 -11.95 -7.90
CA LEU A 71 13.09 -12.89 -6.80
C LEU A 71 14.08 -12.34 -5.77
N LEU A 72 13.62 -12.15 -4.53
CA LEU A 72 14.48 -11.80 -3.39
C LEU A 72 14.79 -13.07 -2.60
N ALA A 73 16.05 -13.49 -2.59
CA ALA A 73 16.52 -14.68 -1.89
C ALA A 73 17.44 -14.31 -0.71
N GLY A 74 17.43 -15.12 0.35
CA GLY A 74 18.27 -14.92 1.53
C GLY A 74 17.68 -15.56 2.78
N GLN A 75 18.46 -15.60 3.86
CA GLN A 75 18.06 -16.20 5.14
C GLN A 75 16.80 -15.55 5.75
N PRO A 76 16.03 -16.25 6.60
CA PRO A 76 14.95 -15.63 7.37
C PRO A 76 15.44 -14.41 8.16
N GLY A 77 14.60 -13.38 8.30
CA GLY A 77 14.94 -12.18 9.07
C GLY A 77 15.85 -11.15 8.36
N THR A 78 16.31 -11.40 7.13
CA THR A 78 17.21 -10.47 6.41
C THR A 78 16.53 -9.27 5.74
N GLY A 79 15.23 -9.07 5.95
CA GLY A 79 14.51 -7.90 5.43
C GLY A 79 14.03 -7.99 3.97
N LYS A 80 13.85 -9.20 3.42
CA LYS A 80 13.31 -9.39 2.05
C LYS A 80 11.96 -8.70 1.85
N THR A 81 11.00 -8.96 2.75
CA THR A 81 9.67 -8.34 2.73
C THR A 81 9.75 -6.83 2.96
N ALA A 82 10.70 -6.38 3.80
CA ALA A 82 10.95 -4.97 4.04
C ALA A 82 11.41 -4.24 2.77
N ILE A 83 12.32 -4.84 1.99
CA ILE A 83 12.77 -4.27 0.71
C ILE A 83 11.62 -4.21 -0.30
N ALA A 84 10.79 -5.25 -0.40
CA ALA A 84 9.61 -5.23 -1.28
C ALA A 84 8.63 -4.11 -0.90
N MET A 85 8.38 -3.91 0.39
CA MET A 85 7.57 -2.79 0.89
C MET A 85 8.21 -1.43 0.56
N GLY A 86 9.53 -1.32 0.75
CA GLY A 86 10.28 -0.10 0.40
C GLY A 86 10.22 0.23 -1.09
N MET A 87 10.28 -0.79 -1.97
CA MET A 87 10.08 -0.61 -3.41
C MET A 87 8.68 -0.10 -3.72
N ALA A 88 7.64 -0.69 -3.12
CA ALA A 88 6.26 -0.28 -3.34
C ALA A 88 6.01 1.16 -2.91
N LYS A 89 6.47 1.55 -1.72
CA LYS A 89 6.36 2.94 -1.24
C LYS A 89 7.17 3.92 -2.11
N ALA A 90 8.30 3.49 -2.66
CA ALA A 90 9.11 4.31 -3.56
C ALA A 90 8.53 4.48 -4.98
N LEU A 91 7.63 3.59 -5.43
CA LEU A 91 6.88 3.78 -6.68
C LEU A 91 5.83 4.90 -6.56
N GLY A 92 5.26 5.05 -5.36
CA GLY A 92 4.34 6.12 -5.00
C GLY A 92 3.30 5.63 -3.99
N GLU A 93 2.82 6.51 -3.11
CA GLU A 93 1.85 6.16 -2.06
C GLU A 93 0.54 5.60 -2.62
N GLU A 94 0.20 6.03 -3.82
CA GLU A 94 -0.98 5.64 -4.58
C GLU A 94 -0.83 4.30 -5.32
N THR A 95 0.36 3.72 -5.31
CA THR A 95 0.63 2.46 -6.01
C THR A 95 0.06 1.30 -5.18
N PRO A 96 -0.90 0.52 -5.70
CA PRO A 96 -1.45 -0.60 -4.97
C PRO A 96 -0.37 -1.66 -4.71
N PHE A 97 -0.34 -2.17 -3.49
CA PHE A 97 0.58 -3.22 -3.07
C PHE A 97 -0.19 -4.35 -2.39
N ALA A 98 -0.24 -5.51 -3.03
CA ALA A 98 -0.85 -6.71 -2.48
C ALA A 98 0.23 -7.67 -1.98
N MET A 99 0.19 -7.96 -0.67
CA MET A 99 0.98 -9.04 -0.07
C MET A 99 0.13 -10.30 0.03
N MET A 100 0.70 -11.44 -0.33
CA MET A 100 0.06 -12.75 -0.23
C MET A 100 1.07 -13.77 0.24
N ALA A 101 0.68 -14.62 1.20
CA ALA A 101 1.48 -15.79 1.57
C ALA A 101 1.17 -16.96 0.64
N ALA A 102 2.18 -17.75 0.25
CA ALA A 102 1.97 -18.88 -0.66
C ALA A 102 1.00 -19.93 -0.10
N SER A 103 0.92 -20.07 1.23
CA SER A 103 -0.04 -20.95 1.90
C SER A 103 -1.49 -20.52 1.71
N GLU A 104 -1.75 -19.23 1.47
CA GLU A 104 -3.11 -18.70 1.24
C GLU A 104 -3.69 -19.15 -0.11
N LEU A 105 -2.86 -19.63 -1.04
CA LEU A 105 -3.30 -20.17 -2.32
C LEU A 105 -3.99 -21.53 -2.19
N PHE A 106 -3.72 -22.27 -1.12
CA PHE A 106 -4.26 -23.60 -0.90
C PHE A 106 -5.51 -23.49 -0.02
N SER A 107 -6.67 -23.35 -0.66
CA SER A 107 -7.96 -23.32 0.01
C SER A 107 -8.88 -24.42 -0.52
N LEU A 108 -9.81 -24.88 0.33
CA LEU A 108 -10.92 -25.74 -0.06
C LEU A 108 -12.09 -24.93 -0.65
N GLU A 109 -12.17 -23.64 -0.35
CA GLU A 109 -13.28 -22.76 -0.75
C GLU A 109 -13.14 -22.24 -2.18
N MET A 110 -11.91 -22.12 -2.68
CA MET A 110 -11.62 -21.55 -3.99
C MET A 110 -10.47 -22.27 -4.70
N SER A 111 -10.50 -22.25 -6.04
CA SER A 111 -9.42 -22.81 -6.84
C SER A 111 -8.14 -21.98 -6.75
N LYS A 112 -6.98 -22.64 -6.89
CA LYS A 112 -5.66 -21.98 -6.93
C LYS A 112 -5.59 -20.87 -8.01
N THR A 113 -6.22 -21.09 -9.16
CA THR A 113 -6.27 -20.12 -10.26
C THR A 113 -7.09 -18.88 -9.88
N GLU A 114 -8.23 -19.08 -9.21
CA GLU A 114 -9.06 -17.97 -8.75
C GLU A 114 -8.36 -17.16 -7.66
N ALA A 115 -7.71 -17.82 -6.70
CA ALA A 115 -6.92 -17.17 -5.66
C ALA A 115 -5.80 -16.28 -6.25
N LEU A 116 -5.05 -16.79 -7.24
CA LEU A 116 -4.05 -16.01 -7.96
C LEU A 116 -4.67 -14.85 -8.76
N THR A 117 -5.78 -15.10 -9.45
CA THR A 117 -6.47 -14.08 -10.24
C THR A 117 -6.92 -12.91 -9.36
N GLN A 118 -7.47 -13.20 -8.18
CA GLN A 118 -7.84 -12.18 -7.20
C GLN A 118 -6.62 -11.44 -6.66
N ALA A 119 -5.51 -12.13 -6.39
CA ALA A 119 -4.26 -11.52 -5.94
C ALA A 119 -3.75 -10.50 -6.97
N PHE A 120 -3.72 -10.87 -8.26
CA PHE A 120 -3.31 -9.97 -9.34
C PHE A 120 -4.27 -8.79 -9.49
N ARG A 121 -5.59 -9.01 -9.44
CA ARG A 121 -6.57 -7.91 -9.50
C ARG A 121 -6.39 -6.89 -8.36
N LYS A 122 -6.14 -7.36 -7.14
CA LYS A 122 -5.87 -6.48 -5.98
C LYS A 122 -4.59 -5.64 -6.13
N ALA A 123 -3.63 -6.13 -6.92
CA ALA A 123 -2.37 -5.42 -7.17
C ALA A 123 -2.43 -4.45 -8.36
N ILE A 124 -3.58 -4.35 -9.07
CA ILE A 124 -3.74 -3.48 -10.24
C ILE A 124 -4.71 -2.36 -9.88
N GLY A 125 -4.24 -1.12 -9.97
CA GLY A 125 -5.02 0.08 -9.69
C GLY A 125 -5.42 0.78 -10.98
N VAL A 126 -6.67 1.17 -11.09
CA VAL A 126 -7.19 1.98 -12.20
C VAL A 126 -7.55 3.35 -11.64
N ARG A 127 -6.83 4.39 -12.07
CA ARG A 127 -7.12 5.78 -11.68
C ARG A 127 -8.07 6.41 -12.68
N ILE A 128 -9.26 6.78 -12.20
CA ILE A 128 -10.26 7.52 -12.96
C ILE A 128 -10.25 8.95 -12.44
N LYS A 129 -10.15 9.93 -13.35
CA LYS A 129 -10.26 11.35 -12.99
C LYS A 129 -11.71 11.77 -13.15
N GLU A 130 -12.25 12.41 -12.13
CA GLU A 130 -13.59 12.96 -12.11
C GLU A 130 -13.54 14.37 -11.51
N GLU A 131 -14.46 15.24 -11.93
CA GLU A 131 -14.63 16.58 -11.38
C GLU A 131 -15.66 16.53 -10.26
N THR A 132 -15.28 16.95 -9.05
CA THR A 132 -16.17 17.00 -7.89
C THR A 132 -16.07 18.36 -7.21
N GLU A 133 -17.21 18.84 -6.70
CA GLU A 133 -17.24 20.05 -5.89
C GLU A 133 -16.80 19.71 -4.46
N ILE A 134 -15.69 20.32 -4.02
CA ILE A 134 -15.15 20.16 -2.66
C ILE A 134 -15.37 21.44 -1.85
N ILE A 135 -15.68 21.28 -0.56
CA ILE A 135 -15.79 22.40 0.38
C ILE A 135 -14.47 22.48 1.15
N GLU A 136 -13.75 23.59 1.00
CA GLU A 136 -12.52 23.87 1.73
C GLU A 136 -12.73 25.07 2.67
N GLY A 137 -12.23 24.98 3.90
CA GLY A 137 -12.37 26.04 4.90
C GLY A 137 -11.66 25.74 6.21
N GLU A 138 -11.51 26.77 7.05
CA GLU A 138 -10.99 26.63 8.41
C GLU A 138 -12.07 26.04 9.33
N VAL A 139 -11.70 25.03 10.10
CA VAL A 139 -12.58 24.45 11.13
C VAL A 139 -12.58 25.38 12.34
N VAL A 140 -13.71 26.05 12.59
CA VAL A 140 -13.89 26.92 13.76
C VAL A 140 -14.36 26.12 14.97
N GLU A 141 -15.33 25.23 14.78
CA GLU A 141 -15.94 24.44 15.86
C GLU A 141 -16.48 23.11 15.31
N ILE A 142 -16.37 22.04 16.09
CA ILE A 142 -16.98 20.73 15.80
C ILE A 142 -17.80 20.32 17.02
N GLU A 143 -19.12 20.27 16.86
CA GLU A 143 -20.03 19.73 17.87
C GLU A 143 -20.50 18.32 17.43
N ILE A 144 -20.34 17.33 18.31
CA ILE A 144 -20.78 15.95 18.06
C ILE A 144 -21.85 15.62 19.09
N ASP A 145 -23.10 15.58 18.65
CA ASP A 145 -24.19 15.13 19.52
C ASP A 145 -24.26 13.59 19.49
N ARG A 146 -24.00 12.97 20.64
CA ARG A 146 -24.16 11.52 20.81
C ARG A 146 -25.46 11.28 21.57
N PRO A 147 -26.50 10.73 20.94
CA PRO A 147 -27.68 10.33 21.70
C PRO A 147 -27.25 9.28 22.72
N ALA A 148 -27.63 9.48 23.98
CA ALA A 148 -27.43 8.49 25.02
C ALA A 148 -28.13 7.20 24.57
N THR A 149 -27.36 6.13 24.41
CA THR A 149 -27.92 4.78 24.33
C THR A 149 -28.61 4.51 25.65
N THR A 150 -29.89 4.84 25.76
CA THR A 150 -30.76 4.37 26.84
C THR A 150 -30.87 2.86 26.67
N GLY A 151 -30.00 2.13 27.36
CA GLY A 151 -30.21 0.74 27.67
C GLY A 151 -31.50 0.65 28.47
N SER A 152 -32.57 0.21 27.82
CA SER A 152 -33.78 -0.24 28.52
C SER A 152 -33.42 -1.57 29.19
N ALA A 153 -32.91 -1.49 30.41
CA ALA A 153 -32.95 -2.58 31.35
C ALA A 153 -34.32 -2.56 32.03
N ALA A 154 -35.21 -3.43 31.56
CA ALA A 154 -36.34 -3.98 32.31
C ALA A 154 -36.68 -5.35 31.71
#